data_AF-A0A6P7FSI1-F1
#
_entry.id   AF-A0A6P7FSI1-F1
#
_cell.length_a   1.000
_cell.length_b   1.000
_cell.length_c   1.000
_cell.angle_alpha   90.00
_cell.angle_beta   90.00
_cell.angle_gamma   90.00
#
_symmetry.space_group_name_H-M   'P 1'
#
loop_
_entity.id
_entity.type
_entity.pdbx_description
1 polymer ?
#
loop_
_entity_poly.entity_id
_entity_poly.type
_entity_poly.pdbx_seq_one_letter_code
_entity_poly.pdbx_strand_id
1 'polypeptide(L)'
;MKVLICGIICLFAFCGANPVNPSVHDVVSRALERIDYNNIIPKELITRLRFLTEADILGGSEITVFLNQYADTIFNNLQNFIRQHNWQNVDIPDTHLKISGGSVDLTRGNLNDLDTISRGGDVILTYEGDNKKLVIELPITFGDLRFHYHHHTKVLFISMSGEVDGTVKHIQVSAIASFDFNSNTVFLDHYDMKHSGDVTVHFSGNPVVDWLANAISAVVTTFMGQVIINVMAKFIRDNLRAVIENLNEAIAQIINH
;
A
#
# COMPACT_ATOMS: atom_id res chain seq x y z
N MET A 1 -10.14 17.66 21.12
CA MET A 1 -11.05 17.64 19.94
C MET A 1 -10.28 17.76 18.63
N LYS A 2 -9.41 18.78 18.45
CA LYS A 2 -8.50 18.90 17.28
C LYS A 2 -7.52 17.71 17.13
N VAL A 3 -6.98 17.20 18.24
CA VAL A 3 -6.14 15.99 18.34
C VAL A 3 -6.83 14.71 17.84
N LEU A 4 -8.13 14.59 18.11
CA LEU A 4 -8.98 13.47 17.70
C LEU A 4 -9.14 13.49 16.18
N ILE A 5 -9.44 14.67 15.65
CA ILE A 5 -9.64 14.94 14.23
C ILE A 5 -8.37 14.62 13.44
N CYS A 6 -7.17 15.03 13.89
CA CYS A 6 -5.92 14.67 13.21
C CYS A 6 -5.66 13.15 13.17
N GLY A 7 -5.79 12.44 14.30
CA GLY A 7 -5.60 10.98 14.33
C GLY A 7 -6.61 10.20 13.49
N ILE A 8 -7.83 10.72 13.38
CA ILE A 8 -8.92 10.13 12.59
C ILE A 8 -8.74 10.42 11.10
N ILE A 9 -8.38 11.65 10.72
CA ILE A 9 -8.10 12.00 9.32
C ILE A 9 -6.89 11.17 8.84
N CYS A 10 -5.83 10.99 9.65
CA CYS A 10 -4.68 10.11 9.35
C CYS A 10 -5.06 8.68 8.92
N LEU A 11 -6.13 8.13 9.50
CA LEU A 11 -6.63 6.80 9.17
C LEU A 11 -7.64 6.81 8.01
N PHE A 12 -8.36 7.91 7.78
CA PHE A 12 -9.33 8.03 6.67
C PHE A 12 -8.69 8.32 5.33
N ALA A 13 -7.60 9.07 5.30
CA ALA A 13 -6.99 9.43 4.04
C ALA A 13 -6.51 8.17 3.26
N PHE A 14 -6.25 7.04 3.96
CA PHE A 14 -5.97 5.71 3.38
C PHE A 14 -7.04 5.18 2.41
N CYS A 15 -8.27 5.72 2.43
CA CYS A 15 -9.36 5.30 1.55
C CYS A 15 -9.51 6.10 0.25
N GLY A 16 -8.68 7.12 -0.04
CA GLY A 16 -9.02 8.09 -1.10
C GLY A 16 -7.90 8.59 -2.01
N ALA A 17 -6.70 8.03 -1.95
CA ALA A 17 -5.65 8.41 -2.89
C ALA A 17 -5.68 7.54 -4.15
N ASN A 18 -5.57 8.17 -5.31
CA ASN A 18 -5.44 7.53 -6.63
C ASN A 18 -4.32 8.24 -7.41
N PRO A 19 -3.40 7.54 -8.10
CA PRO A 19 -2.35 8.18 -8.88
C PRO A 19 -2.63 8.13 -10.38
N VAL A 20 -3.87 8.33 -10.86
CA VAL A 20 -4.13 8.61 -12.29
C VAL A 20 -5.39 9.49 -12.44
N ASN A 21 -5.22 10.75 -12.85
CA ASN A 21 -6.26 11.77 -13.20
C ASN A 21 -6.74 12.71 -12.04
N PRO A 22 -6.96 14.02 -12.28
CA PRO A 22 -6.92 15.10 -11.28
C PRO A 22 -8.23 15.34 -10.52
N SER A 23 -8.96 14.29 -10.13
CA SER A 23 -10.14 14.42 -9.26
C SER A 23 -9.99 13.72 -7.91
N VAL A 24 -8.76 13.54 -7.44
CA VAL A 24 -8.45 13.01 -6.09
C VAL A 24 -9.05 13.90 -5.01
N HIS A 25 -8.96 15.22 -5.18
CA HIS A 25 -9.59 16.18 -4.27
C HIS A 25 -11.10 15.92 -4.13
N ASP A 26 -11.83 15.77 -5.24
CA ASP A 26 -13.28 15.64 -5.25
C ASP A 26 -13.77 14.30 -4.67
N VAL A 27 -13.01 13.21 -4.84
CA VAL A 27 -13.30 11.90 -4.24
C VAL A 27 -13.02 11.90 -2.73
N VAL A 28 -11.90 12.49 -2.31
CA VAL A 28 -11.54 12.64 -0.90
C VAL A 28 -12.51 13.57 -0.18
N SER A 29 -12.85 14.73 -0.77
CA SER A 29 -13.84 15.67 -0.22
C SER A 29 -15.20 15.01 -0.03
N ARG A 30 -15.71 14.27 -1.02
CA ARG A 30 -17.00 13.58 -0.93
C ARG A 30 -16.97 12.39 0.04
N ALA A 31 -15.83 11.71 0.16
CA ALA A 31 -15.65 10.67 1.17
C ALA A 31 -15.66 11.27 2.59
N LEU A 32 -14.95 12.40 2.79
CA LEU A 32 -14.93 13.17 4.03
C LEU A 32 -16.30 13.78 4.40
N GLU A 33 -17.10 14.19 3.41
CA GLU A 33 -18.48 14.68 3.62
C GLU A 33 -19.50 13.57 3.95
N ARG A 34 -19.25 12.33 3.50
CA ARG A 34 -20.11 11.16 3.77
C ARG A 34 -19.76 10.42 5.05
N ILE A 35 -18.65 10.80 5.70
CA ILE A 35 -18.24 10.21 6.97
C ILE A 35 -19.15 10.75 8.08
N ASP A 36 -20.09 9.92 8.50
CA ASP A 36 -20.77 10.09 9.78
C ASP A 36 -19.78 9.75 10.90
N TYR A 37 -19.08 10.78 11.39
CA TYR A 37 -18.08 10.70 12.45
C TYR A 37 -18.59 9.94 13.69
N ASN A 38 -19.90 9.94 13.95
CA ASN A 38 -20.47 9.29 15.13
C ASN A 38 -20.55 7.75 15.02
N ASN A 39 -20.47 7.21 13.80
CA ASN A 39 -20.64 5.77 13.53
C ASN A 39 -19.35 5.04 13.17
N ILE A 40 -18.29 5.76 12.78
CA ILE A 40 -17.06 5.14 12.27
C ILE A 40 -15.93 5.16 13.31
N ILE A 41 -15.92 6.13 14.22
CA ILE A 41 -14.94 6.19 15.30
C ILE A 41 -15.45 5.31 16.45
N PRO A 42 -14.76 4.23 16.83
CA PRO A 42 -15.15 3.46 18.00
C PRO A 42 -15.25 4.41 19.20
N LYS A 43 -16.39 4.43 19.89
CA LYS A 43 -16.57 5.28 21.10
C LYS A 43 -15.44 5.06 22.11
N GLU A 44 -14.89 3.86 22.14
CA GLU A 44 -13.72 3.50 22.92
C GLU A 44 -12.46 4.30 22.55
N LEU A 45 -12.22 4.53 21.25
CA LEU A 45 -11.10 5.35 20.77
C LEU A 45 -11.27 6.81 21.19
N ILE A 46 -12.48 7.36 21.10
CA ILE A 46 -12.77 8.72 21.56
C ILE A 46 -12.51 8.86 23.06
N THR A 47 -12.92 7.84 23.82
CA THR A 47 -12.75 7.80 25.27
C THR A 47 -11.27 7.70 25.66
N ARG A 48 -10.50 6.85 24.97
CA ARG A 48 -9.05 6.69 25.21
C ARG A 48 -8.25 7.91 24.75
N LEU A 49 -8.57 8.51 23.60
CA LEU A 49 -7.92 9.73 23.10
C LEU A 49 -8.24 10.96 23.98
N ARG A 50 -9.44 11.03 24.58
CA ARG A 50 -9.75 12.04 25.60
C ARG A 50 -8.88 11.88 26.84
N PHE A 51 -8.66 10.64 27.27
CA PHE A 51 -7.73 10.33 28.36
C PHE A 51 -6.29 10.75 28.03
N LEU A 52 -5.84 10.64 26.77
CA LEU A 52 -4.51 11.12 26.34
C LEU A 52 -4.37 12.64 26.52
N THR A 53 -5.39 13.42 26.12
CA THR A 53 -5.38 14.88 26.30
C THR A 53 -5.40 15.31 27.78
N GLU A 54 -5.87 14.43 28.67
CA GLU A 54 -5.83 14.67 30.12
C GLU A 54 -4.51 14.18 30.74
N ALA A 55 -3.89 13.12 30.20
CA ALA A 55 -2.60 12.57 30.64
C ALA A 55 -1.40 13.45 30.25
N ASP A 56 -1.51 14.27 29.19
CA ASP A 56 -0.52 15.29 28.80
C ASP A 56 -0.26 16.32 29.92
N ILE A 57 -1.18 16.43 30.89
CA ILE A 57 -1.08 17.29 32.08
C ILE A 57 -0.14 16.66 33.15
N LEU A 58 0.18 15.37 33.05
CA LEU A 58 0.93 14.61 34.08
C LEU A 58 2.38 14.29 33.72
N GLY A 59 2.81 14.55 32.49
CA GLY A 59 4.21 14.42 32.06
C GLY A 59 4.69 12.99 31.80
N GLY A 60 5.19 12.74 30.58
CA GLY A 60 6.18 11.71 30.28
C GLY A 60 5.70 10.27 30.04
N SER A 61 4.39 9.98 29.97
CA SER A 61 3.93 8.60 29.70
C SER A 61 3.71 8.35 28.21
N GLU A 62 4.39 7.33 27.68
CA GLU A 62 4.03 6.70 26.41
C GLU A 62 2.68 5.98 26.56
N ILE A 63 1.76 6.17 25.61
CA ILE A 63 0.46 5.50 25.63
C ILE A 63 0.22 4.79 24.31
N THR A 64 0.02 3.47 24.39
CA THR A 64 -0.17 2.60 23.23
C THR A 64 -1.60 2.08 23.18
N VAL A 65 -2.22 2.14 22.00
CA VAL A 65 -3.55 1.55 21.76
C VAL A 65 -3.55 0.74 20.46
N PHE A 66 -4.34 -0.34 20.46
CA PHE A 66 -4.53 -1.20 19.29
C PHE A 66 -5.74 -0.74 18.49
N LEU A 67 -5.57 -0.56 17.18
CA LEU A 67 -6.59 -0.06 16.26
C LEU A 67 -7.14 -1.13 15.31
N ASN A 68 -6.94 -2.41 15.63
CA ASN A 68 -7.21 -3.53 14.71
C ASN A 68 -8.61 -3.50 14.07
N GLN A 69 -9.67 -3.38 14.86
CA GLN A 69 -11.04 -3.36 14.32
C GLN A 69 -11.30 -2.19 13.37
N TYR A 70 -10.71 -1.04 13.69
CA TYR A 70 -10.84 0.15 12.86
C TYR A 70 -10.03 0.00 11.57
N ALA A 71 -8.80 -0.49 11.66
CA ALA A 71 -7.97 -0.82 10.50
C ALA A 71 -8.65 -1.87 9.60
N ASP A 72 -9.23 -2.92 10.16
CA ASP A 72 -9.95 -3.96 9.42
C ASP A 72 -11.12 -3.37 8.62
N THR A 73 -11.83 -2.39 9.20
CA THR A 73 -12.89 -1.65 8.51
C THR A 73 -12.35 -0.83 7.33
N ILE A 74 -11.21 -0.15 7.52
CA ILE A 74 -10.54 0.62 6.46
C ILE A 74 -10.09 -0.29 5.32
N PHE A 75 -9.43 -1.42 5.63
CA PHE A 75 -9.04 -2.38 4.61
C PHE A 75 -10.25 -2.91 3.85
N ASN A 76 -11.33 -3.31 4.53
CA ASN A 76 -12.55 -3.76 3.86
C ASN A 76 -13.15 -2.71 2.91
N ASN A 77 -13.13 -1.44 3.30
CA ASN A 77 -13.57 -0.35 2.44
C ASN A 77 -12.66 -0.17 1.23
N LEU A 78 -11.34 -0.26 1.41
CA LEU A 78 -10.36 -0.19 0.34
C LEU A 78 -10.51 -1.34 -0.65
N GLN A 79 -10.73 -2.57 -0.17
CA GLN A 79 -11.02 -3.71 -1.06
C GLN A 79 -12.26 -3.45 -1.92
N ASN A 80 -13.34 -2.97 -1.30
CA ASN A 80 -14.58 -2.64 -2.02
C ASN A 80 -14.36 -1.54 -3.05
N PHE A 81 -13.56 -0.53 -2.71
CA PHE A 81 -13.20 0.55 -3.61
C PHE A 81 -12.40 0.06 -4.82
N ILE A 82 -11.35 -0.75 -4.60
CA ILE A 82 -10.54 -1.36 -5.67
C ILE A 82 -11.43 -2.17 -6.63
N ARG A 83 -12.36 -2.97 -6.08
CA ARG A 83 -13.33 -3.74 -6.88
C ARG A 83 -14.27 -2.84 -7.69
N GLN A 84 -14.87 -1.82 -7.06
CA GLN A 84 -15.85 -0.95 -7.70
C GLN A 84 -15.26 -0.13 -8.86
N HIS A 85 -13.99 0.25 -8.74
CA HIS A 85 -13.29 1.04 -9.76
C HIS A 85 -12.52 0.20 -10.78
N ASN A 86 -12.66 -1.14 -10.75
CA ASN A 86 -11.98 -2.07 -11.65
C ASN A 86 -10.45 -1.92 -11.65
N TRP A 87 -9.85 -1.58 -10.51
CA TRP A 87 -8.38 -1.52 -10.33
C TRP A 87 -7.77 -2.88 -10.05
N GLN A 88 -8.46 -3.90 -10.53
CA GLN A 88 -7.99 -5.27 -10.57
C GLN A 88 -6.92 -5.48 -11.61
N ASN A 89 -6.60 -4.47 -12.42
CA ASN A 89 -5.60 -4.54 -13.47
C ASN A 89 -4.74 -3.27 -13.40
N VAL A 90 -3.53 -3.41 -12.86
CA VAL A 90 -2.52 -2.34 -12.80
C VAL A 90 -1.40 -2.66 -13.75
N ASP A 91 -1.12 -1.74 -14.67
CA ASP A 91 -0.03 -1.90 -15.63
C ASP A 91 1.32 -2.00 -14.91
N ILE A 92 2.11 -3.02 -15.29
CA ILE A 92 3.48 -3.22 -14.83
C ILE A 92 4.41 -2.87 -16.00
N PRO A 93 5.53 -2.16 -15.77
CA PRO A 93 6.42 -1.72 -16.85
C PRO A 93 6.98 -2.86 -17.70
N ASP A 94 7.12 -2.58 -18.99
CA ASP A 94 7.86 -3.42 -19.93
C ASP A 94 9.31 -3.59 -19.47
N THR A 95 9.88 -4.77 -19.73
CA THR A 95 11.20 -5.15 -19.26
C THR A 95 11.98 -5.90 -20.33
N HIS A 96 13.26 -5.57 -20.45
CA HIS A 96 14.23 -6.33 -21.23
C HIS A 96 15.22 -7.06 -20.32
N LEU A 97 15.23 -8.40 -20.37
CA LEU A 97 16.12 -9.26 -19.58
C LEU A 97 17.16 -9.93 -20.47
N LYS A 98 18.39 -9.97 -20.00
CA LYS A 98 19.47 -10.73 -20.63
C LYS A 98 19.55 -12.12 -20.01
N ILE A 99 19.64 -13.15 -20.85
CA ILE A 99 19.88 -14.53 -20.44
C ILE A 99 21.11 -15.07 -21.16
N SER A 100 21.66 -16.19 -20.70
CA SER A 100 22.83 -16.78 -21.35
C SER A 100 22.52 -17.12 -22.82
N GLY A 101 23.22 -16.46 -23.74
CA GLY A 101 23.02 -16.66 -25.18
C GLY A 101 21.78 -15.99 -25.77
N GLY A 102 21.12 -15.07 -25.06
CA GLY A 102 19.90 -14.45 -25.56
C GLY A 102 19.27 -13.36 -24.69
N SER A 103 17.99 -13.07 -24.96
CA SER A 103 17.19 -12.08 -24.27
C SER A 103 15.72 -12.50 -24.12
N VAL A 104 15.05 -11.94 -23.13
CA VAL A 104 13.61 -12.09 -22.88
C VAL A 104 13.03 -10.68 -22.76
N ASP A 105 12.14 -10.33 -23.68
CA ASP A 105 11.32 -9.13 -23.61
C ASP A 105 10.01 -9.49 -22.93
N LEU A 106 9.64 -8.76 -21.88
CA LEU A 106 8.35 -8.85 -21.21
C LEU A 106 7.60 -7.56 -21.47
N THR A 107 6.43 -7.65 -22.10
CA THR A 107 5.65 -6.49 -22.54
C THR A 107 4.19 -6.58 -22.11
N ARG A 108 3.54 -5.43 -21.97
CA ARG A 108 2.11 -5.31 -21.61
C ARG A 108 1.80 -6.03 -20.29
N GLY A 109 2.66 -5.80 -19.31
CA GLY A 109 2.51 -6.39 -17.98
C GLY A 109 1.27 -5.89 -17.29
N ASN A 110 0.56 -6.77 -16.59
CA ASN A 110 -0.47 -6.38 -15.65
C ASN A 110 -0.35 -7.11 -14.31
N LEU A 111 -0.79 -6.45 -13.25
CA LEU A 111 -0.92 -6.96 -11.90
C LEU A 111 -2.39 -6.98 -11.48
N ASN A 112 -2.82 -8.06 -10.87
CA ASN A 112 -4.19 -8.26 -10.43
C ASN A 112 -4.26 -8.64 -8.95
N ASP A 113 -5.49 -8.63 -8.42
CA ASP A 113 -5.85 -9.03 -7.05
C ASP A 113 -5.32 -8.11 -5.94
N LEU A 114 -5.19 -6.81 -6.25
CA LEU A 114 -4.83 -5.80 -5.26
C LEU A 114 -5.88 -5.63 -4.16
N ASP A 115 -7.13 -6.04 -4.41
CA ASP A 115 -8.21 -6.05 -3.41
C ASP A 115 -8.06 -7.17 -2.38
N THR A 116 -7.00 -7.97 -2.45
CA THR A 116 -6.62 -8.91 -1.37
C THR A 116 -5.88 -8.19 -0.23
N ILE A 117 -5.67 -6.87 -0.35
CA ILE A 117 -5.05 -6.05 0.68
C ILE A 117 -5.77 -6.20 2.03
N SER A 118 -4.98 -6.43 3.08
CA SER A 118 -5.49 -6.61 4.44
C SER A 118 -4.43 -6.22 5.46
N ARG A 119 -4.83 -6.29 6.73
CA ARG A 119 -3.94 -6.05 7.87
C ARG A 119 -2.99 -7.24 8.04
N GLY A 120 -1.68 -6.96 8.10
CA GLY A 120 -0.63 -7.97 8.25
C GLY A 120 -0.24 -8.29 9.71
N GLY A 121 -0.82 -7.61 10.69
CA GLY A 121 -0.46 -7.72 12.11
C GLY A 121 -1.20 -6.69 12.95
N ASP A 122 -0.78 -6.41 14.17
CA ASP A 122 -1.44 -5.38 14.98
C ASP A 122 -1.20 -3.97 14.44
N VAL A 123 -2.26 -3.16 14.36
CA VAL A 123 -2.13 -1.72 14.09
C VAL A 123 -2.03 -1.01 15.42
N ILE A 124 -0.90 -0.34 15.60
CA ILE A 124 -0.52 0.25 16.88
C ILE A 124 -0.52 1.76 16.73
N LEU A 125 -1.15 2.46 17.65
CA LEU A 125 -1.08 3.91 17.77
C LEU A 125 -0.41 4.23 19.11
N THR A 126 0.70 4.95 19.05
CA THR A 126 1.51 5.32 20.19
C THR A 126 1.54 6.83 20.31
N TYR A 127 1.17 7.35 21.49
CA TYR A 127 1.44 8.73 21.86
C TYR A 127 2.77 8.81 22.61
N GLU A 128 3.73 9.50 22.03
CA GLU A 128 5.03 9.80 22.61
C GLU A 128 4.99 11.18 23.28
N GLY A 129 4.73 11.21 24.58
CA GLY A 129 4.56 12.47 25.33
C GLY A 129 5.78 13.39 25.28
N ASP A 130 6.99 12.83 25.36
CA ASP A 130 8.23 13.61 25.35
C ASP A 130 8.47 14.33 24.02
N ASN A 131 8.15 13.65 22.91
CA ASN A 131 8.30 14.20 21.56
C ASN A 131 7.05 14.96 21.10
N LYS A 132 5.95 14.85 21.85
CA LYS A 132 4.60 15.25 21.43
C LYS A 132 4.31 14.77 20.02
N LYS A 133 4.39 13.46 19.84
CA LYS A 133 4.09 12.78 18.58
C LYS A 133 3.02 11.71 18.77
N LEU A 134 2.17 11.57 17.77
CA LEU A 134 1.27 10.45 17.64
C LEU A 134 1.75 9.58 16.48
N VAL A 135 2.28 8.41 16.76
CA VAL A 135 2.86 7.49 15.79
C VAL A 135 1.89 6.34 15.52
N ILE A 136 1.63 6.04 14.25
CA ILE A 136 0.86 4.88 13.82
C ILE A 136 1.76 3.90 13.07
N GLU A 137 1.75 2.64 13.51
CA GLU A 137 2.39 1.53 12.82
C GLU A 137 1.32 0.66 12.17
N LEU A 138 1.43 0.51 10.84
CA LEU A 138 0.48 -0.19 10.01
C LEU A 138 1.17 -1.32 9.22
N PRO A 139 1.09 -2.57 9.71
CA PRO A 139 1.46 -3.74 8.92
C PRO A 139 0.36 -4.04 7.89
N ILE A 140 0.75 -4.09 6.62
CA ILE A 140 -0.10 -4.35 5.46
C ILE A 140 0.36 -5.67 4.84
N THR A 141 -0.59 -6.49 4.40
CA THR A 141 -0.30 -7.69 3.62
C THR A 141 -1.24 -7.79 2.42
N PHE A 142 -0.80 -8.51 1.40
CA PHE A 142 -1.60 -8.87 0.25
C PHE A 142 -1.69 -10.39 0.19
N GLY A 143 -2.81 -10.89 -0.35
CA GLY A 143 -2.93 -12.30 -0.69
C GLY A 143 -2.05 -12.65 -1.88
N ASP A 144 -2.47 -13.67 -2.63
CA ASP A 144 -1.79 -14.06 -3.86
C ASP A 144 -2.04 -12.99 -4.93
N LEU A 145 -1.00 -12.24 -5.30
CA LEU A 145 -1.05 -11.30 -6.42
C LEU A 145 -0.71 -12.04 -7.72
N ARG A 146 -1.55 -11.89 -8.75
CA ARG A 146 -1.30 -12.50 -10.06
C ARG A 146 -0.80 -11.46 -11.04
N PHE A 147 0.24 -11.81 -11.80
CA PHE A 147 0.71 -10.98 -12.89
C PHE A 147 0.69 -11.73 -14.21
N HIS A 148 0.55 -10.98 -15.30
CA HIS A 148 0.55 -11.51 -16.65
C HIS A 148 1.43 -10.63 -17.54
N TYR A 149 2.15 -11.25 -18.46
CA TYR A 149 2.98 -10.59 -19.47
C TYR A 149 2.93 -11.34 -20.80
N HIS A 150 2.98 -10.59 -21.89
CA HIS A 150 3.43 -11.15 -23.16
C HIS A 150 4.95 -11.23 -23.15
N HIS A 151 5.51 -12.40 -23.48
CA HIS A 151 6.94 -12.55 -23.66
C HIS A 151 7.35 -12.75 -25.11
N HIS A 152 8.55 -12.27 -25.40
CA HIS A 152 9.26 -12.60 -26.61
C HIS A 152 10.72 -12.92 -26.26
N THR A 153 11.10 -14.17 -26.46
CA THR A 153 12.42 -14.69 -26.13
C THR A 153 13.21 -14.94 -27.40
N LYS A 154 14.48 -14.52 -27.40
CA LYS A 154 15.46 -14.81 -28.45
C LYS A 154 16.66 -15.48 -27.82
N VAL A 155 16.97 -16.71 -28.21
CA VAL A 155 18.19 -17.41 -27.78
C VAL A 155 18.84 -18.05 -28.98
N LEU A 156 20.11 -17.70 -29.23
CA LEU A 156 20.84 -18.13 -30.41
C LEU A 156 20.04 -17.84 -31.71
N PHE A 157 19.65 -18.88 -32.44
CA PHE A 157 18.88 -18.78 -33.69
C PHE A 157 17.38 -19.04 -33.52
N ILE A 158 16.91 -19.19 -32.27
CA ILE A 158 15.52 -19.51 -31.94
C ILE A 158 14.84 -18.26 -31.39
N SER A 159 13.64 -17.98 -31.88
CA SER A 159 12.77 -16.93 -31.37
C SER A 159 11.41 -17.52 -31.02
N MET A 160 10.90 -17.14 -29.86
CA MET A 160 9.66 -17.66 -29.30
C MET A 160 8.84 -16.51 -28.72
N SER A 161 7.52 -16.65 -28.80
CA SER A 161 6.58 -15.73 -28.17
C SER A 161 5.47 -16.53 -27.50
N GLY A 162 4.90 -15.93 -26.48
CA GLY A 162 3.78 -16.49 -25.74
C GLY A 162 3.49 -15.67 -24.51
N GLU A 163 2.92 -16.31 -23.50
CA GLU A 163 2.50 -15.65 -22.27
C GLU A 163 3.32 -16.11 -21.07
N VAL A 164 3.42 -15.23 -20.09
CA VAL A 164 3.97 -15.50 -18.76
C VAL A 164 2.90 -15.14 -17.75
N ASP A 165 2.38 -16.16 -17.08
CA ASP A 165 1.48 -15.99 -15.95
C ASP A 165 2.28 -16.26 -14.68
N GLY A 166 2.17 -15.39 -13.69
CA GLY A 166 2.87 -15.57 -12.44
C GLY A 166 2.03 -15.21 -11.24
N THR A 167 2.49 -15.68 -10.08
CA THR A 167 1.86 -15.41 -8.79
C THR A 167 2.95 -15.04 -7.79
N VAL A 168 2.71 -13.99 -7.03
CA VAL A 168 3.54 -13.59 -5.89
C VAL A 168 2.73 -13.75 -4.62
N LYS A 169 3.26 -14.52 -3.68
CA LYS A 169 2.61 -14.84 -2.41
C LYS A 169 3.29 -14.14 -1.26
N HIS A 170 2.58 -13.95 -0.14
CA HIS A 170 3.16 -13.51 1.13
C HIS A 170 3.79 -12.10 1.13
N ILE A 171 3.29 -11.17 0.31
CA ILE A 171 3.80 -9.79 0.34
C ILE A 171 3.41 -9.13 1.66
N GLN A 172 4.40 -8.54 2.33
CA GLN A 172 4.23 -7.81 3.58
C GLN A 172 4.92 -6.46 3.53
N VAL A 173 4.20 -5.42 3.90
CA VAL A 173 4.65 -4.03 3.92
C VAL A 173 4.41 -3.46 5.30
N SER A 174 5.34 -2.65 5.80
CA SER A 174 5.20 -1.90 7.03
C SER A 174 5.18 -0.42 6.68
N ALA A 175 4.13 0.29 7.10
CA ALA A 175 4.07 1.75 7.00
C ALA A 175 4.04 2.34 8.40
N ILE A 176 4.80 3.41 8.61
CA ILE A 176 4.84 4.19 9.84
C ILE A 176 4.62 5.65 9.48
N ALA A 177 3.63 6.26 10.10
CA ALA A 177 3.34 7.67 9.97
C ALA A 177 3.26 8.31 11.36
N SER A 178 3.56 9.59 11.46
CA SER A 178 3.42 10.33 12.71
C SER A 178 2.76 11.67 12.50
N PHE A 179 2.02 12.11 13.52
CA PHE A 179 1.55 13.47 13.64
C PHE A 179 2.34 14.17 14.74
N ASP A 180 2.99 15.29 14.39
CA ASP A 180 3.76 16.10 15.33
C ASP A 180 2.89 17.27 15.83
N PHE A 181 2.62 17.30 17.13
CA PHE A 181 1.76 18.31 17.75
C PHE A 181 2.41 19.70 17.84
N ASN A 182 3.73 19.80 17.70
CA ASN A 182 4.42 21.10 17.71
C ASN A 182 4.27 21.79 16.36
N SER A 183 4.43 21.04 15.27
CA SER A 183 4.31 21.55 13.90
C SER A 183 2.90 21.44 13.31
N ASN A 184 2.00 20.70 13.97
CA ASN A 184 0.68 20.32 13.44
C ASN A 184 0.76 19.69 12.04
N THR A 185 1.79 18.88 11.81
CA THR A 185 2.07 18.27 10.50
C THR A 185 2.08 16.75 10.64
N VAL A 186 1.53 16.07 9.64
CA VAL A 186 1.62 14.62 9.46
C VAL A 186 2.80 14.29 8.55
N PHE A 187 3.56 13.28 8.94
CA PHE A 187 4.72 12.75 8.23
C PHE A 187 4.54 11.27 7.91
N LEU A 188 5.05 10.86 6.74
CA LEU A 188 5.33 9.46 6.45
C LEU A 188 6.77 9.17 6.87
N ASP A 189 6.96 8.66 8.08
CA ASP A 189 8.30 8.48 8.64
C ASP A 189 9.04 7.32 7.97
N HIS A 190 8.32 6.21 7.77
CA HIS A 190 8.92 5.00 7.23
C HIS A 190 7.92 4.20 6.41
N TYR A 191 8.39 3.62 5.32
CA TYR A 191 7.69 2.54 4.65
C TYR A 191 8.76 1.54 4.19
N ASP A 192 8.54 0.26 4.45
CA ASP A 192 9.47 -0.80 4.03
C ASP A 192 8.73 -2.09 3.70
N MET A 193 9.30 -2.86 2.76
CA MET A 193 8.78 -4.17 2.41
C MET A 193 9.48 -5.23 3.25
N LYS A 194 8.75 -5.77 4.23
CA LYS A 194 9.27 -6.80 5.16
C LYS A 194 9.53 -8.14 4.47
N HIS A 195 8.77 -8.46 3.44
CA HIS A 195 8.95 -9.67 2.66
C HIS A 195 8.57 -9.46 1.19
N SER A 196 9.47 -9.83 0.28
CA SER A 196 9.32 -9.71 -1.17
C SER A 196 8.35 -10.69 -1.79
N GLY A 197 7.96 -11.71 -1.02
CA GLY A 197 7.07 -12.77 -1.44
C GLY A 197 7.73 -13.87 -2.26
N ASP A 198 7.03 -14.99 -2.39
CA ASP A 198 7.43 -16.14 -3.19
C ASP A 198 6.86 -16.01 -4.60
N VAL A 199 7.72 -15.98 -5.60
CA VAL A 199 7.33 -15.83 -7.01
C VAL A 199 7.28 -17.18 -7.69
N THR A 200 6.15 -17.50 -8.31
CA THR A 200 5.99 -18.65 -9.21
C THR A 200 5.59 -18.16 -10.59
N VAL A 201 6.15 -18.76 -11.64
CA VAL A 201 5.89 -18.39 -13.04
C VAL A 201 5.56 -19.61 -13.88
N HIS A 202 4.67 -19.41 -14.84
CA HIS A 202 4.28 -20.39 -15.85
C HIS A 202 4.39 -19.74 -17.23
N PHE A 203 5.05 -20.44 -18.15
CA PHE A 203 5.20 -20.01 -19.54
C PHE A 203 4.26 -20.84 -20.41
N SER A 204 3.50 -20.17 -21.26
CA SER A 204 2.69 -20.81 -22.29
C SER A 204 3.09 -20.32 -23.68
N GLY A 205 2.88 -21.15 -24.71
CA GLY A 205 3.31 -20.85 -26.09
C GLY A 205 3.97 -22.06 -26.76
N ASN A 206 4.79 -21.79 -27.79
CA ASN A 206 5.49 -22.84 -28.53
C ASN A 206 6.34 -23.75 -27.61
N PRO A 207 6.58 -25.02 -27.99
CA PRO A 207 7.36 -25.96 -27.19
C PRO A 207 8.78 -25.41 -26.94
N VAL A 208 9.05 -25.04 -25.70
CA VAL A 208 10.39 -24.62 -25.26
C VAL A 208 11.18 -25.89 -24.95
N VAL A 209 12.44 -25.96 -25.36
CA VAL A 209 13.31 -27.05 -24.90
C VAL A 209 13.56 -26.88 -23.40
N ASP A 210 13.51 -27.95 -22.60
CA ASP A 210 13.55 -27.89 -21.13
C ASP A 210 14.67 -27.00 -20.56
N TRP A 211 15.87 -27.05 -21.15
CA TRP A 211 17.00 -26.23 -20.70
C TRP A 211 16.73 -24.72 -20.84
N LEU A 212 16.01 -24.31 -21.87
CA LEU A 212 15.65 -22.93 -22.15
C LEU A 212 14.51 -22.48 -21.22
N ALA A 213 13.51 -23.34 -20.99
CA ALA A 213 12.44 -23.08 -20.04
C ALA A 213 12.98 -22.81 -18.62
N ASN A 214 13.95 -23.62 -18.18
CA ASN A 214 14.61 -23.45 -16.88
C ASN A 214 15.40 -22.12 -16.79
N ALA A 215 16.15 -21.77 -17.84
CA ALA A 215 16.94 -20.54 -17.87
C ALA A 215 16.06 -19.28 -17.83
N ILE A 216 14.98 -19.26 -18.63
CA ILE A 216 14.02 -18.15 -18.63
C ILE A 216 13.33 -18.06 -17.27
N SER A 217 12.83 -19.19 -16.74
CA SER A 217 12.09 -19.21 -15.47
C SER A 217 12.92 -18.66 -14.32
N ALA A 218 14.20 -19.04 -14.20
CA ALA A 218 15.07 -18.55 -13.13
C ALA A 218 15.26 -17.02 -13.17
N VAL A 219 15.52 -16.48 -14.37
CA VAL A 219 15.78 -15.04 -14.54
C VAL A 219 14.50 -14.23 -14.37
N VAL A 220 13.39 -14.70 -14.95
CA VAL A 220 12.08 -14.04 -14.82
C VAL A 220 11.62 -14.08 -13.36
N THR A 221 11.71 -15.21 -12.66
CA THR A 221 11.31 -15.29 -11.24
C THR A 221 12.08 -14.30 -10.37
N THR A 222 13.40 -14.28 -10.51
CA THR A 222 14.28 -13.37 -9.74
C THR A 222 13.94 -11.91 -10.00
N PHE A 223 13.75 -11.56 -11.27
CA PHE A 223 13.50 -10.19 -11.67
C PHE A 223 12.07 -9.73 -11.36
N MET A 224 11.07 -10.58 -11.58
CA MET A 224 9.66 -10.27 -11.31
C MET A 224 9.41 -10.01 -9.83
N GLY A 225 10.12 -10.72 -8.94
CA GLY A 225 10.11 -10.37 -7.52
C GLY A 225 10.43 -8.90 -7.30
N GLN A 226 11.56 -8.42 -7.83
CA GLN A 226 11.96 -7.02 -7.68
C GLN A 226 11.01 -6.03 -8.34
N VAL A 227 10.48 -6.34 -9.52
CA VAL A 227 9.51 -5.45 -10.20
C VAL A 227 8.23 -5.32 -9.39
N ILE A 228 7.69 -6.43 -8.91
CA ILE A 228 6.43 -6.44 -8.16
C ILE A 228 6.63 -5.74 -6.81
N ILE A 229 7.75 -5.97 -6.13
CA ILE A 229 8.15 -5.18 -4.96
C ILE A 229 8.11 -3.68 -5.28
N ASN A 230 8.75 -3.26 -6.36
CA ASN A 230 8.86 -1.85 -6.71
C ASN A 230 7.52 -1.23 -7.10
N VAL A 231 6.69 -1.95 -7.87
CA VAL A 231 5.34 -1.51 -8.24
C VAL A 231 4.47 -1.38 -7.00
N MET A 232 4.49 -2.39 -6.11
CA MET A 232 3.71 -2.36 -4.87
C MET A 232 4.19 -1.27 -3.92
N ALA A 233 5.50 -1.13 -3.73
CA ALA A 233 6.08 -0.08 -2.90
C ALA A 233 5.75 1.32 -3.44
N LYS A 234 5.81 1.51 -4.77
CA LYS A 234 5.39 2.75 -5.41
C LYS A 234 3.90 3.01 -5.22
N PHE A 235 3.06 2.02 -5.52
CA PHE A 235 1.60 2.11 -5.35
C PHE A 235 1.25 2.51 -3.92
N ILE A 236 1.79 1.82 -2.92
CA ILE A 236 1.53 2.12 -1.51
C ILE A 236 2.05 3.51 -1.14
N ARG A 237 3.29 3.85 -1.51
CA ARG A 237 3.91 5.14 -1.19
C ARG A 237 3.17 6.32 -1.81
N ASP A 238 2.86 6.25 -3.10
CA ASP A 238 2.22 7.35 -3.83
C ASP A 238 0.82 7.60 -3.26
N ASN A 239 0.09 6.52 -2.96
CA ASN A 239 -1.19 6.64 -2.28
C ASN A 239 -1.02 7.23 -0.88
N LEU A 240 -0.13 6.67 -0.05
CA LEU A 240 0.17 7.17 1.30
C LEU A 240 0.61 8.64 1.36
N ARG A 241 1.32 9.12 0.34
CA ARG A 241 1.73 10.53 0.27
C ARG A 241 0.55 11.43 -0.05
N ALA A 242 -0.25 11.09 -1.06
CA ALA A 242 -1.44 11.85 -1.40
C ALA A 242 -2.44 11.89 -0.23
N VAL A 243 -2.56 10.79 0.50
CA VAL A 243 -3.26 10.72 1.80
C VAL A 243 -2.74 11.83 2.72
N ILE A 244 -1.45 11.81 3.04
CA ILE A 244 -0.82 12.72 4.01
C ILE A 244 -0.87 14.18 3.58
N GLU A 245 -0.70 14.46 2.30
CA GLU A 245 -0.84 15.81 1.74
C GLU A 245 -2.24 16.37 1.99
N ASN A 246 -3.29 15.59 1.71
CA ASN A 246 -4.67 15.98 2.01
C ASN A 246 -4.92 16.19 3.51
N LEU A 247 -4.26 15.41 4.39
CA LEU A 247 -4.34 15.63 5.84
C LEU A 247 -3.80 16.99 6.22
N ASN A 248 -2.61 17.30 5.73
CA ASN A 248 -1.91 18.53 6.06
C ASN A 248 -2.68 19.74 5.54
N GLU A 249 -3.28 19.65 4.36
CA GLU A 249 -4.19 20.68 3.83
C GLU A 249 -5.43 20.88 4.71
N ALA A 250 -6.11 19.79 5.10
CA ALA A 250 -7.29 19.86 5.97
C ALA A 250 -6.96 20.44 7.36
N ILE A 251 -5.81 20.04 7.94
CA ILE A 251 -5.34 20.57 9.22
C ILE A 251 -5.02 22.06 9.10
N ALA A 252 -4.37 22.48 8.03
CA ALA A 252 -4.08 23.90 7.78
C ALA A 252 -5.36 24.74 7.69
N GLN A 253 -6.43 24.23 7.04
CA GLN A 253 -7.72 24.92 6.98
C GLN A 253 -8.37 25.07 8.37
N ILE A 254 -8.28 24.05 9.23
CA ILE A 254 -8.85 24.06 10.60
C ILE A 254 -8.06 24.97 11.56
N ILE A 255 -6.75 25.15 11.33
CA ILE A 255 -5.91 26.00 12.18
C ILE A 255 -6.03 27.47 11.80
N ASN A 256 -6.22 27.77 10.51
CA ASN A 256 -6.35 29.14 9.99
C ASN A 256 -7.78 29.69 10.08
N HIS A 257 -8.70 28.98 10.74
CA HIS A 257 -10.05 29.40 11.12
C HIS A 257 -10.25 29.25 12.63
#